data_AF-A0A2A4NW27-F1
#
_entry.id   AF-A0A2A4NW27-F1
#
_cell.length_a   1.000
_cell.length_b   1.000
_cell.length_c   1.000
_cell.angle_alpha   90.00
_cell.angle_beta   90.00
_cell.angle_gamma   90.00
#
_symmetry.space_group_name_H-M   'P 1'
#
loop_
_entity.id
_entity.type
_entity.pdbx_description
1 polymer ?
#
loop_
_entity_poly.entity_id
_entity_poly.type
_entity_poly.pdbx_seq_one_letter_code
_entity_poly.pdbx_strand_id
1 'polypeptide(L)' 'MRPAPGYPACPEHPLKQDIISLLGGPETTGITLTENHAMIPPASVCGFYFARPEACYFGVGNTD' A
#
# COMPACT_ATOMS: atom_id res chain seq x y z
N MET A 1 -5.00 -4.30 12.11
CA MET A 1 -4.44 -4.94 10.88
C MET A 1 -3.59 -3.96 10.07
N ARG A 2 -2.75 -4.46 9.14
CA ARG A 2 -1.88 -3.65 8.28
C ARG A 2 -1.92 -4.08 6.80
N PRO A 3 -3.00 -3.82 6.05
CA PRO A 3 -3.07 -4.19 4.64
C PRO A 3 -2.15 -3.32 3.78
N ALA A 4 -1.53 -3.94 2.80
CA ALA A 4 -0.67 -3.28 1.83
C ALA A 4 -1.33 -3.32 0.44
N PRO A 5 -1.26 -2.24 -0.36
CA PRO A 5 -1.68 -2.25 -1.76
C PRO A 5 -1.01 -3.38 -2.58
N GLY A 6 -1.80 -4.09 -3.38
CA GLY A 6 -1.41 -5.27 -4.17
C GLY A 6 -1.68 -6.62 -3.50
N TYR A 7 -2.24 -6.63 -2.29
CA TYR A 7 -2.68 -7.86 -1.62
C TYR A 7 -4.19 -8.08 -1.82
N PRO A 8 -4.72 -9.31 -1.62
CA PRO A 8 -6.14 -9.59 -1.81
C PRO A 8 -7.11 -8.68 -1.04
N ALA A 9 -6.69 -8.16 0.11
CA ALA A 9 -7.46 -7.22 0.94
C ALA A 9 -7.41 -5.76 0.45
N CYS A 10 -6.51 -5.45 -0.47
CA CYS A 10 -6.30 -4.11 -1.04
C CYS A 10 -5.63 -4.27 -2.42
N PRO A 11 -6.36 -4.77 -3.44
CA PRO A 11 -5.77 -5.16 -4.73
C PRO A 11 -5.12 -4.00 -5.50
N GLU A 12 -5.58 -2.77 -5.28
CA GLU A 12 -5.18 -1.64 -6.12
C GLU A 12 -3.80 -1.09 -5.79
N HIS A 13 -2.83 -1.40 -6.64
CA HIS A 13 -1.45 -0.93 -6.57
C HIS A 13 -1.25 0.61 -6.61
N PRO A 14 -2.04 1.39 -7.37
CA PRO A 14 -1.85 2.85 -7.45
C PRO A 14 -1.92 3.59 -6.10
N LEU A 15 -2.64 3.04 -5.11
CA LEU A 15 -2.75 3.61 -3.76
C LEU A 15 -1.40 3.81 -3.05
N LYS A 16 -0.33 3.15 -3.51
CA LYS A 16 1.03 3.40 -3.00
C LYS A 16 1.49 4.84 -3.25
N GLN A 17 1.04 5.46 -4.34
CA GLN A 17 1.35 6.87 -4.64
C GLN A 17 0.80 7.78 -3.55
N ASP A 18 -0.46 7.58 -3.17
CA ASP A 18 -1.13 8.38 -2.14
C ASP A 18 -0.46 8.20 -0.78
N ILE A 19 -0.09 6.96 -0.41
CA ILE A 19 0.62 6.69 0.84
C ILE A 19 1.97 7.42 0.88
N ILE A 20 2.77 7.30 -0.18
CA ILE A 20 4.10 7.94 -0.22
C ILE A 20 3.95 9.47 -0.21
N SER A 21 3.01 10.02 -0.97
CA SER A 21 2.71 11.46 -1.00
C SER A 21 2.31 11.97 0.39
N LEU A 22 1.40 11.26 1.08
CA LEU A 22 0.97 11.59 2.43
C LEU A 22 2.11 11.56 3.46
N LEU A 23 3.09 10.67 3.28
CA LEU A 23 4.26 10.53 4.15
C LEU A 23 5.39 11.53 3.83
N GLY A 24 5.12 12.53 2.98
CA GLY A 24 6.11 13.54 2.62
C GLY A 24 7.00 13.15 1.44
N GLY A 25 6.53 12.26 0.57
CA GLY A 25 7.16 11.97 -0.72
C GLY A 25 8.51 11.24 -0.66
N PRO A 26 9.19 11.10 -1.82
CA PRO A 26 10.50 10.46 -1.92
C PRO A 26 11.60 11.16 -1.11
N GLU A 27 11.51 12.46 -0.89
CA GLU A 27 12.45 13.24 -0.09
C GLU A 27 12.46 12.82 1.38
N THR A 28 11.29 12.47 1.93
CA THR A 28 11.15 12.03 3.34
C THR A 28 11.34 10.52 3.46
N THR A 29 10.77 9.76 2.52
CA THR A 29 10.72 8.29 2.61
C THR A 29 11.93 7.59 1.99
N GLY A 30 12.64 8.23 1.06
CA GLY A 30 13.65 7.60 0.22
C GLY A 30 13.08 6.58 -0.77
N ILE A 31 11.75 6.52 -0.94
CA ILE A 31 11.04 5.53 -1.75
C ILE A 31 10.50 6.20 -3.02
N THR A 32 10.71 5.56 -4.16
CA THR A 32 10.08 5.91 -5.44
C THR A 32 9.27 4.74 -6.00
N LEU A 33 8.42 5.03 -6.99
CA LEU A 33 7.58 4.03 -7.66
C LEU A 33 7.96 3.93 -9.14
N THR A 34 7.99 2.70 -9.67
CA THR A 34 8.06 2.47 -11.12
C THR A 34 6.72 2.79 -11.79
N GLU A 35 6.70 2.79 -13.13
CA GLU A 35 5.47 2.94 -13.92
C GLU A 35 4.38 1.91 -13.54
N ASN A 36 4.80 0.72 -13.10
CA ASN A 36 3.92 -0.36 -12.64
C ASN A 36 3.71 -0.36 -11.11
N HIS A 37 4.07 0.72 -10.41
CA HIS A 37 3.89 0.87 -8.95
C HIS A 37 4.65 -0.15 -8.10
N ALA A 38 5.78 -0.65 -8.58
CA ALA A 38 6.75 -1.36 -7.74
C ALA A 38 7.59 -0.33 -6.96
N MET A 39 7.90 -0.62 -5.70
CA MET A 39 8.70 0.27 -4.86
C MET A 39 10.20 0.09 -5.11
N ILE A 40 10.92 1.21 -5.15
CA ILE A 40 12.38 1.27 -5.19
C ILE A 40 12.85 1.97 -3.90
N PRO A 41 13.75 1.35 -3.10
CA PRO A 41 14.40 0.06 -3.34
C PRO A 41 13.45 -1.15 -3.22
N PRO A 42 13.75 -2.31 -3.83
CA PRO A 42 12.88 -3.49 -3.76
C PRO A 42 12.61 -3.98 -2.32
N ALA A 43 13.55 -3.75 -1.41
CA ALA A 43 13.41 -4.02 0.02
C ALA A 43 12.58 -2.94 0.73
N SER A 44 11.39 -2.64 0.22
CA SER A 44 10.46 -1.64 0.76
C SER A 44 9.10 -2.25 1.07
N VAL A 45 8.40 -1.68 2.06
CA VAL A 45 7.01 -2.02 2.40
C VAL A 45 6.23 -0.75 2.73
N CYS A 46 4.99 -0.66 2.28
CA CYS A 46 4.05 0.37 2.71
C CYS A 46 2.65 -0.22 2.86
N GLY A 47 1.80 0.44 3.63
CA GLY A 47 0.44 0.00 3.87
C GLY A 47 -0.27 0.88 4.88
N PHE A 48 -1.49 0.48 5.20
CA PHE A 48 -2.35 1.20 6.13
C PHE A 48 -2.26 0.61 7.53
N TYR A 49 -2.75 1.36 8.52
CA TYR A 49 -2.98 0.84 9.87
C TYR A 49 -4.47 0.99 10.23
N PHE A 50 -5.09 -0.13 10.58
CA PHE A 50 -6.47 -0.16 11.11
C PHE A 50 -6.43 -0.66 12.56
N ALA A 51 -6.96 0.15 13.48
CA ALA A 51 -6.84 -0.07 14.93
C ALA A 51 -8.02 -0.83 15.57
N ARG A 52 -9.11 -1.07 14.82
CA ARG A 52 -10.29 -1.76 15.34
C ARG A 52 -9.98 -3.23 15.69
N PRO A 53 -10.41 -3.75 16.86
CA PRO A 53 -10.16 -5.14 17.26
C PRO A 53 -10.71 -6.18 16.28
N GLU A 54 -11.81 -5.86 15.61
CA GLU A 54 -12.48 -6.75 14.66
C GLU A 54 -11.81 -6.77 13.28
N ALA A 55 -10.80 -5.92 13.05
CA ALA A 55 -10.20 -5.75 11.75
C ALA A 55 -9.35 -6.97 11.36
N CYS A 56 -9.78 -7.70 10.34
CA CYS A 56 -9.13 -8.89 9.82
C CYS A 56 -8.82 -8.78 8.32
N TYR A 57 -7.88 -9.59 7.84
CA TYR A 57 -7.61 -9.70 6.41
C TYR A 57 -8.72 -10.53 5.74
N PHE A 58 -9.32 -9.98 4.69
CA PHE A 58 -10.25 -10.70 3.81
C PHE A 58 -9.94 -10.36 2.36
N GLY A 59 -10.23 -11.26 1.42
CA GLY A 59 -10.08 -10.99 -0.01
C GLY A 59 -11.31 -10.28 -0.55
N VAL A 60 -11.13 -9.21 -1.34
CA VAL A 60 -12.24 -8.46 -1.94
C VAL A 60 -13.02 -9.33 -2.96
N GLY A 61 -12.34 -10.26 -3.63
CA GLY A 61 -12.93 -11.07 -4.69
C GLY A 61 -13.13 -10.29 -5.99
N ASN A 62 -13.89 -10.87 -6.92
CA ASN A 62 -14.25 -10.17 -8.16
C ASN A 62 -15.41 -9.21 -7.87
N THR A 63 -15.29 -7.98 -8.36
CA THR A 63 -16.37 -6.98 -8.37
C THR A 63 -16.86 -6.82 -9.81
N ASP A 64 -18.17 -6.82 -10.02
CA ASP A 64 -18.81 -6.61 -11.33
C ASP A 64 -18.60 -5.19 -11.88
#